data_AF-R9LPM0-F1
#
_entry.id   AF-R9LPM0-F1
#
_cell.length_a   1.000
_cell.length_b   1.000
_cell.length_c   1.000
_cell.angle_alpha   90.00
_cell.angle_beta   90.00
_cell.angle_gamma   90.00
#
_symmetry.space_group_name_H-M   'P 1'
#
loop_
_entity.id
_entity.type
_entity.pdbx_description
1 polymer ?
#
loop_
_entity_poly.entity_id
_entity_poly.type
_entity_poly.pdbx_seq_one_letter_code
_entity_poly.pdbx_strand_id
1 'polypeptide(L)'
;MNNILANELIDTYGSLLTLRQQEIMDLYMKEDLSYSEIAQELNISRTAVMDAVHKGLQLLEKYEKNIKFLQFKKEIYSIIETSTTLEECKRSLNDLLNTITQEE
;
A
#
# COMPACT_ATOMS: atom_id res chain seq x y z
N MET A 1 7.21 -6.99 8.18
CA MET A 1 6.67 -6.39 6.95
C MET A 1 7.84 -6.19 6.00
N ASN A 2 7.80 -6.69 4.76
CA ASN A 2 8.87 -6.42 3.79
C ASN A 2 8.77 -4.94 3.37
N ASN A 3 9.87 -4.18 3.35
CA ASN A 3 9.86 -2.76 2.98
C ASN A 3 9.20 -2.48 1.61
N ILE A 4 9.31 -3.43 0.67
CA ILE A 4 8.68 -3.34 -0.66
C ILE A 4 7.14 -3.28 -0.56
N LEU A 5 6.52 -4.09 0.31
CA LEU A 5 5.06 -4.07 0.51
C LEU A 5 4.60 -2.78 1.20
N ALA A 6 5.41 -2.25 2.11
CA ALA A 6 5.11 -0.99 2.78
C ALA A 6 5.10 0.20 1.79
N ASN A 7 6.04 0.23 0.85
CA ASN A 7 6.09 1.28 -0.19
C ASN A 7 4.86 1.22 -1.09
N GLU A 8 4.48 0.05 -1.59
CA GLU A 8 3.29 -0.11 -2.45
C GLU A 8 2.00 0.33 -1.73
N LEU A 9 1.89 0.01 -0.43
CA LEU A 9 0.78 0.43 0.41
C LEU A 9 0.73 1.96 0.59
N ILE A 10 1.88 2.61 0.78
CA ILE A 10 1.95 4.07 0.94
C ILE A 10 1.65 4.77 -0.37
N ASP A 11 2.18 4.28 -1.50
CA ASP A 11 1.91 4.85 -2.82
C ASP A 11 0.42 4.76 -3.18
N THR A 12 -0.25 3.70 -2.72
CA THR A 12 -1.66 3.45 -3.04
C THR A 12 -2.61 4.13 -2.06
N TYR A 13 -2.33 4.07 -0.76
CA TYR A 13 -3.25 4.46 0.31
C TYR A 13 -2.72 5.57 1.20
N GLY A 14 -1.50 6.07 0.98
CA GLY A 14 -0.85 7.09 1.80
C GLY A 14 -1.68 8.37 1.93
N SER A 15 -2.41 8.74 0.87
CA SER A 15 -3.31 9.90 0.89
C SER A 15 -4.49 9.76 1.86
N LEU A 16 -4.79 8.56 2.34
CA LEU A 16 -5.84 8.29 3.33
C LEU A 16 -5.36 8.47 4.79
N LEU A 17 -4.04 8.58 5.01
CA LEU A 17 -3.47 8.89 6.31
C LEU A 17 -3.72 10.35 6.69
N THR A 18 -3.62 10.68 7.98
CA THR A 18 -3.64 12.08 8.40
C THR A 18 -2.42 12.84 7.88
N LEU A 19 -2.52 14.16 7.68
CA LEU A 19 -1.40 14.98 7.20
C LEU A 19 -0.12 14.78 8.01
N ARG A 20 -0.23 14.66 9.34
CA ARG A 20 0.91 14.43 10.22
C ARG A 20 1.56 13.06 10.01
N GLN A 21 0.75 12.03 9.74
CA GLN A 21 1.27 10.70 9.41
C GLN A 21 1.92 10.72 8.01
N GLN A 22 1.31 11.37 7.03
CA GLN A 22 1.89 11.50 5.69
C GLN A 22 3.28 12.16 5.74
N GLU A 23 3.41 13.28 6.45
CA GLU A 23 4.68 13.97 6.65
C GLU A 23 5.76 13.04 7.26
N ILE A 24 5.41 12.30 8.31
CA ILE A 24 6.34 11.35 8.96
C ILE A 24 6.71 10.19 8.01
N MET A 25 5.75 9.64 7.27
CA MET A 25 5.98 8.53 6.34
C MET A 25 6.81 8.97 5.13
N ASP A 26 6.62 10.20 4.64
CA ASP A 26 7.41 10.77 3.55
C ASP A 26 8.88 10.97 3.97
N LEU A 27 9.12 11.55 5.15
CA LEU A 27 10.46 11.67 5.70
C LEU A 27 11.14 10.31 5.90
N TYR A 28 10.37 9.29 6.30
CA TYR A 28 10.90 7.95 6.50
C TYR A 28 11.18 7.19 5.19
N MET A 29 10.28 7.25 4.21
CA MET A 29 10.33 6.40 3.02
C MET A 29 10.89 7.08 1.77
N LYS A 30 10.76 8.41 1.65
CA LYS A 30 11.26 9.17 0.48
C LYS A 30 12.62 9.79 0.75
N GLU A 31 12.82 10.30 1.96
CA GLU A 31 14.06 10.97 2.37
C GLU A 31 15.03 10.02 3.11
N ASP A 32 14.66 8.75 3.30
CA ASP A 32 15.46 7.72 4.00
C ASP A 32 15.93 8.13 5.42
N LEU A 33 15.22 9.05 6.07
CA LEU A 33 15.57 9.52 7.40
C LEU A 33 15.29 8.46 8.46
N SER A 34 16.21 8.30 9.40
CA SER A 34 16.01 7.47 10.58
C SER A 34 14.97 8.08 11.53
N TYR A 35 14.35 7.26 12.39
CA TYR A 35 13.41 7.77 13.40
C TYR A 35 13.99 8.84 14.33
N SER A 36 15.31 8.83 14.53
CA SER A 36 15.99 9.84 15.34
C SER A 36 16.11 11.17 14.59
N GLU A 37 16.42 11.13 13.29
CA GLU A 37 16.49 12.33 12.44
C GLU A 37 15.12 12.96 12.26
N ILE A 38 14.07 12.15 12.01
CA ILE A 38 12.69 12.63 11.92
C ILE A 38 12.23 13.25 13.25
N ALA A 39 12.59 12.63 14.37
CA ALA A 39 12.26 13.16 15.70
C ALA A 39 12.89 14.54 15.93
N GLN A 40 14.14 14.73 15.48
CA GLN A 40 14.84 16.00 15.56
C GLN A 40 14.22 17.04 14.62
N GLU A 41 13.99 16.70 13.36
CA GLU A 41 13.40 17.58 12.34
C GLU A 41 12.02 18.11 12.77
N LEU A 42 11.18 17.20 13.27
CA LEU A 42 9.80 17.51 13.66
C LEU A 42 9.64 17.94 15.12
N ASN A 43 10.73 18.04 15.88
CA ASN A 43 10.76 18.36 17.32
C ASN A 43 9.77 17.51 18.16
N ILE A 44 9.78 16.19 17.92
CA ILE A 44 8.96 15.21 18.64
C ILE A 44 9.83 14.09 19.21
N SER A 45 9.25 13.22 20.05
CA SER A 45 10.00 12.08 20.57
C SER A 45 10.18 11.01 19.50
N ARG A 46 11.31 10.28 19.55
CA ARG A 46 11.55 9.09 18.72
C ARG A 46 10.43 8.05 18.85
N THR A 47 9.86 7.91 20.04
CA THR A 47 8.71 7.03 20.30
C THR A 47 7.46 7.51 19.54
N ALA A 48 7.21 8.82 19.48
CA ALA A 48 6.09 9.36 18.72
C ALA A 48 6.23 9.11 17.21
N VAL A 49 7.45 9.23 16.66
CA VAL A 49 7.74 8.86 15.26
C VAL A 49 7.46 7.38 15.02
N MET A 50 8.02 6.51 15.86
CA MET A 50 7.85 5.07 15.76
C MET A 50 6.36 4.67 15.81
N ASP A 51 5.60 5.24 16.73
CA ASP A 51 4.16 5.00 16.86
C ASP A 51 3.38 5.49 15.65
N ALA A 52 3.73 6.66 15.11
CA ALA A 52 3.08 7.21 13.93
C ALA A 52 3.30 6.31 12.70
N VAL A 53 4.53 5.83 12.49
CA VAL A 53 4.87 4.90 11.40
C VAL A 53 4.13 3.58 11.56
N HIS A 54 4.19 2.96 12.74
CA HIS A 54 3.52 1.67 12.97
C HIS A 54 2.00 1.75 12.80
N LYS A 55 1.36 2.78 13.38
CA LYS A 55 -0.10 2.97 13.24
C LYS A 55 -0.49 3.32 11.81
N GLY A 56 0.33 4.09 11.10
CA GLY A 56 0.15 4.38 9.68
C GLY A 56 0.14 3.10 8.86
N LEU A 57 1.18 2.28 8.98
CA LEU A 57 1.28 1.01 8.26
C LEU A 57 0.12 0.05 8.56
N GLN A 58 -0.26 -0.10 9.84
CA GLN A 58 -1.41 -0.94 10.22
C GLN A 58 -2.73 -0.46 9.59
N LEU A 59 -2.90 0.86 9.44
CA LEU A 59 -4.07 1.42 8.80
C LEU A 59 -4.08 1.16 7.29
N LEU A 60 -2.93 1.30 6.63
CA LEU A 60 -2.77 0.97 5.21
C LEU A 60 -3.00 -0.53 4.94
N GLU A 61 -2.46 -1.41 5.79
CA GLU A 61 -2.72 -2.86 5.72
C GLU A 61 -4.21 -3.18 5.88
N LYS A 62 -4.90 -2.46 6.78
CA LYS A 62 -6.35 -2.61 6.94
C LYS A 62 -7.12 -2.17 5.69
N TYR A 63 -6.68 -1.10 5.02
CA TYR A 63 -7.28 -0.69 3.75
C TYR A 63 -7.08 -1.75 2.68
N GLU A 64 -5.85 -2.26 2.49
CA GLU A 64 -5.61 -3.34 1.51
C GLU A 64 -6.39 -4.60 1.85
N LYS A 65 -6.49 -4.99 3.12
CA LYS A 65 -7.29 -6.16 3.51
C LYS A 65 -8.76 -6.05 3.10
N ASN A 66 -9.32 -4.85 3.13
CA ASN A 66 -10.73 -4.60 2.82
C ASN A 66 -10.97 -4.30 1.34
N ILE A 67 -10.04 -3.62 0.67
CA ILE A 67 -10.18 -3.14 -0.71
C ILE A 67 -9.53 -4.12 -1.70
N LYS A 68 -8.47 -4.82 -1.27
CA LYS A 68 -7.66 -5.79 -2.05
C LYS A 68 -7.11 -5.20 -3.36
N PHE A 69 -6.87 -3.88 -3.41
CA PHE A 69 -6.55 -3.21 -4.68
C PHE A 69 -5.20 -3.66 -5.24
N LEU A 70 -4.16 -3.72 -4.39
CA LEU A 70 -2.84 -4.16 -4.83
C LEU A 70 -2.87 -5.63 -5.28
N GLN A 71 -3.62 -6.47 -4.56
CA GLN A 71 -3.86 -7.85 -4.99
C GLN A 71 -4.49 -7.90 -6.39
N PHE A 72 -5.59 -7.19 -6.61
CA PHE A 72 -6.27 -7.18 -7.92
C PHE A 72 -5.39 -6.63 -9.03
N LYS A 73 -4.68 -5.53 -8.76
CA LYS A 73 -3.72 -4.94 -9.69
C LYS A 73 -2.69 -5.99 -10.13
N LYS A 74 -2.12 -6.74 -9.19
CA LYS A 74 -1.14 -7.80 -9.47
C LYS A 74 -1.73 -8.94 -10.30
N GLU A 75 -2.94 -9.37 -9.98
CA GLU A 75 -3.63 -10.42 -10.74
C GLU A 75 -3.92 -9.97 -12.19
N ILE A 76 -4.37 -8.73 -12.39
CA ILE A 76 -4.60 -8.15 -13.71
C ILE A 76 -3.30 -8.13 -14.53
N TYR A 77 -2.19 -7.63 -13.96
CA TYR A 77 -0.91 -7.63 -14.67
C TYR A 77 -0.47 -9.05 -15.03
N SER A 78 -0.62 -10.00 -14.12
CA SER A 78 -0.29 -11.41 -14.39
C SER A 78 -1.14 -12.00 -15.52
N ILE A 79 -2.43 -11.68 -15.59
CA ILE A 79 -3.30 -12.13 -16.69
C ILE A 79 -2.82 -11.53 -18.01
N ILE A 80 -2.50 -10.23 -18.04
CA ILE A 80 -2.02 -9.55 -19.26
C ILE A 80 -0.69 -10.16 -19.73
N GLU A 81 0.23 -10.45 -18.81
CA GLU A 81 1.54 -11.01 -19.14
C GLU A 81 1.49 -12.48 -19.59
N THR A 82 0.54 -13.25 -19.06
CA THR A 82 0.43 -14.70 -19.35
C THR A 82 -0.47 -15.02 -20.53
N SER A 83 -1.38 -14.12 -20.90
CA SER A 83 -2.30 -14.32 -22.01
C SER A 83 -1.57 -14.22 -23.35
N THR A 84 -1.73 -15.23 -24.21
CA THR A 84 -1.14 -15.23 -25.55
C THR A 84 -2.08 -14.66 -26.60
N THR A 85 -3.38 -14.64 -26.31
CA THR A 85 -4.41 -14.08 -27.17
C THR A 85 -5.33 -13.13 -26.42
N LEU A 86 -6.00 -12.24 -27.16
CA LEU A 86 -6.96 -11.31 -26.58
C LEU A 86 -8.18 -12.02 -25.98
N GLU A 87 -8.60 -13.14 -26.57
CA GLU A 87 -9.77 -13.90 -26.08
C GLU A 87 -9.48 -14.62 -24.76
N GLU A 88 -8.26 -15.16 -24.59
CA GLU A 88 -7.80 -15.69 -23.30
C GLU A 88 -7.78 -14.60 -22.22
N CYS A 89 -7.20 -13.44 -22.53
CA CYS A 89 -7.14 -12.30 -21.62
C CYS A 89 -8.54 -11.85 -21.17
N LYS A 90 -9.46 -11.68 -22.12
CA LYS A 90 -10.87 -11.34 -21.82
C LYS A 90 -11.53 -12.37 -20.92
N ARG A 91 -11.30 -13.66 -21.18
CA ARG A 91 -11.87 -14.74 -20.38
C ARG A 91 -11.36 -14.69 -18.94
N SER A 92 -10.04 -14.64 -18.75
CA SER A 92 -9.43 -14.59 -17.43
C SER A 92 -9.82 -13.33 -16.64
N LEU A 93 -9.94 -12.18 -17.29
CA LEU A 93 -10.44 -10.96 -16.64
C LEU A 93 -11.91 -11.08 -16.21
N ASN A 94 -12.76 -11.71 -17.03
CA ASN A 94 -14.15 -11.96 -16.65
C ASN A 94 -14.27 -12.94 -15.48
N ASP A 95 -13.42 -13.97 -15.42
CA ASP A 95 -13.37 -14.92 -14.30
C ASP A 95 -12.97 -14.21 -13.00
N LEU A 96 -11.95 -13.33 -13.07
CA LEU A 96 -11.54 -12.48 -11.96
C LEU A 96 -12.67 -11.55 -11.52
N LEU A 97 -13.34 -10.87 -12.44
CA LEU A 97 -14.46 -9.98 -12.14
C LEU A 97 -15.61 -10.70 -11.43
N ASN A 98 -15.98 -11.90 -11.90
CA ASN A 98 -17.05 -12.70 -11.31
C ASN A 98 -16.73 -13.11 -9.87
N THR A 99 -15.46 -13.38 -9.57
CA THR A 99 -15.01 -13.73 -8.21
C THR A 99 -15.20 -12.58 -7.25
N ILE A 100 -15.06 -11.33 -7.72
CA ILE A 100 -15.23 -10.11 -6.93
C ILE A 100 -16.71 -9.84 -6.64
N THR A 101 -17.58 -10.06 -7.64
CA THR A 101 -19.01 -9.75 -7.52
C THR A 101 -19.81 -10.78 -6.71
N GLN A 102 -19.21 -11.91 -6.33
CA GLN A 102 -19.89 -12.96 -5.54
C GLN A 102 -19.48 -12.98 -4.05
N GLU A 103 -18.64 -12.06 -3.60
CA GLU A 103 -18.28 -11.91 -2.17
C GLU A 103 -19.28 -11.03 -1.36
N GLU A 104 -20.46 -10.69 -1.92
CA GLU A 104 -21.57 -10.00 -1.22
C GLU A 104 -22.61 -10.94 -0.61
#